data_AF-A0A6I2RQK3-F1
#
_entry.id   AF-A0A6I2RQK3-F1
#
_cell.length_a   1.000
_cell.length_b   1.000
_cell.length_c   1.000
_cell.angle_alpha   90.00
_cell.angle_beta   90.00
_cell.angle_gamma   90.00
#
_symmetry.space_group_name_H-M   'P 1'
#
loop_
_entity.id
_entity.type
_entity.pdbx_description
1 polymer ?
#
loop_
_entity_poly.entity_id
_entity_poly.type
_entity_poly.pdbx_seq_one_letter_code
_entity_poly.pdbx_strand_id
1 'polypeptide(L)'
;MEGFLLNEQTWLQHLKEKRLAYGLSQNRLAVATGITRQYLSDIETGKVKPSEDLQQSLWEALERFNPDAPLEMLFDYVRIRFPTTDVQQVVENILQLKLSYFLHEDYGFYSYSEHYALGDIFVLCSHELDKGVLVELKGRGCRQFESYLLAQQRSWYEFFMDVLVAGGVMKRLDLAINDKTGILNIPVLTEKCQQEECISVFRSLKSYRSGELVRKEEKECMGNTLY
;
A
#
# COMPACT_ATOMS: atom_id res chain seq x y z
N MET A 1 9.62 33.74 -29.15
CA MET A 1 9.20 33.58 -27.73
C MET A 1 7.77 33.04 -27.58
N GLU A 2 6.93 33.06 -28.62
CA GLU A 2 5.54 32.56 -28.54
C GLU A 2 5.40 31.02 -28.56
N GLY A 3 6.34 30.28 -29.16
CA GLY A 3 6.25 28.81 -29.27
C GLY A 3 6.50 28.03 -27.96
N PHE A 4 7.26 28.58 -27.02
CA PHE A 4 7.53 27.93 -25.72
C PHE A 4 6.33 28.07 -24.75
N LEU A 5 5.65 29.22 -24.77
CA LEU A 5 4.50 29.49 -23.89
C LEU A 5 3.28 28.61 -24.23
N LEU A 6 3.08 28.30 -25.53
CA LEU A 6 2.03 27.40 -26.00
C LEU A 6 2.22 25.95 -25.52
N ASN A 7 3.47 25.50 -25.37
CA ASN A 7 3.80 24.15 -24.89
C ASN A 7 3.67 24.02 -23.35
N GLU A 8 3.88 25.12 -22.62
CA GLU A 8 3.78 25.15 -21.15
C GLU A 8 2.32 25.22 -20.66
N GLN A 9 1.49 26.06 -21.29
CA GLN A 9 0.06 26.10 -20.97
C GLN A 9 -0.64 24.77 -21.30
N THR A 10 -0.25 24.12 -22.40
CA THR A 10 -0.75 22.79 -22.75
C THR A 10 -0.29 21.73 -21.77
N TRP A 11 0.96 21.78 -21.28
CA TRP A 11 1.43 20.84 -20.24
C TRP A 11 0.64 20.96 -18.94
N LEU A 12 0.46 22.18 -18.42
CA LEU A 12 -0.30 22.41 -17.18
C LEU A 12 -1.75 21.94 -17.29
N GLN A 13 -2.37 22.24 -18.43
CA GLN A 13 -3.73 21.80 -18.72
C GLN A 13 -3.82 20.27 -18.78
N HIS A 14 -2.92 19.62 -19.52
CA HIS A 14 -2.88 18.15 -19.61
C HIS A 14 -2.64 17.49 -18.25
N LEU A 15 -1.70 18.00 -17.43
CA LEU A 15 -1.43 17.46 -16.10
C LEU A 15 -2.70 17.47 -15.24
N LYS A 16 -3.40 18.61 -15.21
CA LYS A 16 -4.61 18.80 -14.42
C LYS A 16 -5.77 17.94 -14.92
N GLU A 17 -6.00 17.93 -16.23
CA GLU A 17 -7.05 17.12 -16.86
C GLU A 17 -6.84 15.63 -16.61
N LYS A 18 -5.61 15.14 -16.82
CA LYS A 18 -5.28 13.73 -16.62
C LYS A 18 -5.35 13.34 -15.13
N ARG A 19 -4.90 14.20 -14.22
CA ARG A 19 -5.10 14.00 -12.77
C ARG A 19 -6.57 13.85 -12.40
N LEU A 20 -7.44 14.72 -12.92
CA LEU A 20 -8.87 14.66 -12.66
C LEU A 20 -9.51 13.41 -13.28
N ALA A 21 -9.10 13.03 -14.49
CA ALA A 21 -9.56 11.80 -15.16
C ALA A 21 -9.19 10.54 -14.35
N TYR A 22 -8.03 10.52 -13.69
CA TYR A 22 -7.62 9.45 -12.79
C TYR A 22 -8.31 9.49 -11.40
N GLY A 23 -9.17 10.48 -11.15
CA GLY A 23 -9.80 10.67 -9.84
C GLY A 23 -8.81 11.05 -8.73
N LEU A 24 -7.62 11.54 -9.10
CA LEU A 24 -6.52 11.79 -8.18
C LEU A 24 -6.67 13.16 -7.51
N SER A 25 -6.59 13.23 -6.18
CA SER A 25 -6.57 14.50 -5.47
C SER A 25 -5.21 15.20 -5.59
N GLN A 26 -5.20 16.53 -5.49
CA GLN A 26 -3.93 17.30 -5.43
C GLN A 26 -3.04 16.80 -4.28
N ASN A 27 -3.62 16.50 -3.11
CA ASN A 27 -2.85 16.04 -1.96
C ASN A 27 -2.09 14.74 -2.28
N ARG A 28 -2.74 13.80 -2.96
CA ARG A 28 -2.13 12.51 -3.27
C ARG A 28 -0.98 12.62 -4.27
N LEU A 29 -1.11 13.46 -5.29
CA LEU A 29 -0.01 13.72 -6.24
C LEU A 29 1.13 14.49 -5.57
N ALA A 30 0.82 15.46 -4.71
CA ALA A 30 1.81 16.26 -4.00
C ALA A 30 2.66 15.39 -3.05
N VAL A 31 2.03 14.52 -2.25
CA VAL A 31 2.74 13.57 -1.37
C VAL A 31 3.63 12.64 -2.17
N ALA A 32 3.14 12.10 -3.29
CA ALA A 32 3.93 11.19 -4.13
C ALA A 32 5.15 11.85 -4.81
N THR A 33 5.17 13.18 -4.88
CA THR A 33 6.27 13.96 -5.46
C THR A 33 7.07 14.73 -4.41
N GLY A 34 6.77 14.55 -3.13
CA GLY A 34 7.48 15.22 -2.03
C GLY A 34 7.28 16.73 -1.98
N ILE A 35 6.19 17.25 -2.55
CA ILE A 35 5.86 18.68 -2.51
C ILE A 35 4.62 18.95 -1.67
N THR A 36 4.39 20.22 -1.31
CA THR A 36 3.17 20.61 -0.59
C THR A 36 1.97 20.65 -1.54
N ARG A 37 0.78 20.33 -1.02
CA ARG A 37 -0.48 20.49 -1.77
C ARG A 37 -0.64 21.92 -2.29
N GLN A 38 -0.27 22.92 -1.49
CA GLN A 38 -0.37 24.33 -1.87
C GLN A 38 0.51 24.62 -3.09
N TYR A 39 1.74 24.10 -3.11
CA TYR A 39 2.65 24.28 -4.24
C TYR A 39 2.10 23.65 -5.51
N LEU A 40 1.55 22.42 -5.44
CA LEU A 40 0.87 21.82 -6.59
C LEU A 40 -0.33 22.65 -7.06
N SER A 41 -1.13 23.21 -6.14
CA SER A 41 -2.25 24.08 -6.50
C SER A 41 -1.79 25.36 -7.20
N ASP A 42 -0.67 25.94 -6.79
CA ASP A 42 -0.12 27.14 -7.41
C ASP A 42 0.48 26.84 -8.79
N ILE A 43 1.04 25.64 -8.98
CA ILE A 43 1.43 25.12 -10.31
C ILE A 43 0.19 24.98 -11.21
N GLU A 44 -0.83 24.25 -10.78
CA GLU A 44 -2.06 24.00 -11.56
C GLU A 44 -2.88 25.25 -11.89
N THR A 45 -2.67 26.34 -11.16
CA THR A 45 -3.30 27.65 -11.42
C THR A 45 -2.41 28.60 -12.20
N GLY A 46 -1.20 28.17 -12.58
CA GLY A 46 -0.25 28.96 -13.36
C GLY A 46 0.43 30.08 -12.56
N LYS A 47 0.30 30.10 -11.23
CA LYS A 47 0.96 31.09 -10.37
C LYS A 47 2.45 30.84 -10.23
N VAL A 48 2.87 29.58 -10.25
CA VAL A 48 4.28 29.19 -10.15
C VAL A 48 4.64 28.24 -11.27
N LYS A 49 5.84 28.44 -11.82
CA LYS A 49 6.44 27.55 -12.80
C LYS A 49 7.35 26.53 -12.11
N PRO A 50 7.08 25.22 -12.20
CA PRO A 50 7.97 24.18 -11.67
C PRO A 50 9.22 24.01 -12.54
N SER A 51 10.30 23.49 -11.96
CA SER A 51 11.49 23.06 -12.70
C SER A 51 11.17 21.88 -13.63
N GLU A 52 11.99 21.67 -14.67
CA GLU A 52 11.83 20.53 -15.59
C GLU A 52 11.87 19.19 -14.85
N ASP A 53 12.79 19.03 -13.90
CA ASP A 53 12.88 17.83 -13.04
C ASP A 53 11.58 17.56 -12.27
N LEU A 54 10.95 18.62 -11.76
CA LEU A 54 9.68 18.49 -11.04
C LEU A 54 8.52 18.19 -12.00
N GLN A 55 8.52 18.76 -13.20
CA GLN A 55 7.53 18.42 -14.23
C GLN A 55 7.61 16.93 -14.59
N GLN A 56 8.81 16.41 -14.80
CA GLN A 56 9.03 14.98 -15.03
C GLN A 56 8.57 14.14 -13.84
N SER A 57 8.96 14.51 -12.62
CA SER A 57 8.57 13.80 -11.40
C SER A 57 7.05 13.78 -11.21
N LEU A 58 6.35 14.89 -11.49
CA LEU A 58 4.90 14.97 -11.45
C LEU A 58 4.24 14.07 -12.48
N TRP A 59 4.79 14.02 -13.70
CA TRP A 59 4.25 13.16 -14.75
C TRP A 59 4.46 11.67 -14.43
N GLU A 60 5.66 11.29 -14.00
CA GLU A 60 5.95 9.91 -13.58
C GLU A 60 5.09 9.47 -12.40
N ALA A 61 4.92 10.33 -11.39
CA ALA A 61 4.05 10.05 -10.26
C ALA A 61 2.59 9.93 -10.69
N LEU A 62 2.14 10.76 -11.65
CA LEU A 62 0.80 10.68 -12.19
C LEU A 62 0.54 9.33 -12.91
N GLU A 63 1.48 8.88 -13.76
CA GLU A 63 1.35 7.59 -14.45
C GLU A 63 1.32 6.40 -13.47
N ARG A 64 2.04 6.48 -12.33
CA ARG A 64 1.97 5.46 -11.28
C ARG A 64 0.57 5.32 -10.66
N PHE A 65 -0.25 6.36 -10.75
CA PHE A 65 -1.65 6.34 -10.29
C PHE A 65 -2.66 6.06 -11.41
N ASN A 66 -2.20 5.64 -12.59
CA ASN A 66 -3.10 5.28 -13.68
C ASN A 66 -4.03 4.12 -13.25
N PRO A 67 -5.36 4.34 -13.16
CA PRO A 67 -6.30 3.29 -12.74
C PRO A 67 -6.34 2.12 -13.73
N ASP A 68 -6.03 2.40 -15.00
CA ASP A 68 -5.99 1.44 -16.11
C ASP A 68 -4.61 0.78 -16.26
N ALA A 69 -3.69 1.00 -15.33
CA ALA A 69 -2.40 0.32 -15.32
C ALA A 69 -2.62 -1.21 -15.32
N PRO A 70 -1.95 -1.96 -16.21
CA PRO A 70 -2.18 -3.39 -16.37
C PRO A 70 -1.79 -4.18 -15.12
N LEU A 71 -0.78 -3.70 -14.41
CA LEU A 71 -0.26 -4.26 -13.17
C LEU A 71 -0.20 -3.15 -12.11
N GLU A 72 -0.57 -3.48 -10.88
CA GLU A 72 -0.45 -2.58 -9.73
C GLU A 72 0.21 -3.32 -8.57
N MET A 73 1.31 -2.79 -8.05
CA MET A 73 2.01 -3.35 -6.88
C MET A 73 1.57 -2.65 -5.60
N LEU A 74 1.38 -3.41 -4.53
CA LEU A 74 0.92 -2.89 -3.24
C LEU A 74 1.46 -3.66 -2.05
N PHE A 75 1.50 -3.01 -0.88
CA PHE A 75 1.76 -3.68 0.39
C PHE A 75 0.50 -4.41 0.85
N ASP A 76 0.59 -5.73 1.00
CA ASP A 76 -0.53 -6.59 1.40
C ASP A 76 -0.39 -7.16 2.82
N TYR A 77 0.81 -7.10 3.38
CA TYR A 77 1.02 -7.40 4.79
C TYR A 77 2.21 -6.63 5.33
N VAL A 78 2.04 -6.00 6.49
CA VAL A 78 3.13 -5.36 7.23
C VAL A 78 3.03 -5.79 8.69
N ARG A 79 4.10 -6.39 9.22
CA ARG A 79 4.21 -6.75 10.64
C ARG A 79 5.55 -6.29 11.19
N ILE A 80 5.51 -5.45 12.21
CA ILE A 80 6.68 -4.76 12.75
C ILE A 80 6.69 -4.89 14.26
N ARG A 81 7.80 -5.36 14.82
CA ARG A 81 7.99 -5.45 16.27
C ARG A 81 8.92 -4.35 16.75
N PHE A 82 8.45 -3.52 17.67
CA PHE A 82 9.23 -2.50 18.35
C PHE A 82 9.76 -3.02 19.69
N PRO A 83 11.05 -2.88 19.99
CA PRO A 83 11.66 -3.32 21.26
C PRO A 83 11.36 -2.31 22.38
N THR A 84 10.08 -2.05 22.64
CA THR A 84 9.56 -1.17 23.69
C THR A 84 8.27 -1.77 24.25
N THR A 85 7.98 -1.51 25.52
CA THR A 85 6.68 -1.84 26.15
C THR A 85 5.74 -0.62 26.18
N ASP A 86 6.22 0.53 25.71
CA ASP A 86 5.43 1.76 25.63
C ASP A 86 4.61 1.79 24.33
N VAL A 87 3.34 1.36 24.43
CA VAL A 87 2.40 1.38 23.31
C VAL A 87 2.08 2.79 22.83
N GLN A 88 2.06 3.77 23.74
CA GLN A 88 1.76 5.15 23.41
C GLN A 88 2.85 5.73 22.52
N GLN A 89 4.12 5.46 22.83
CA GLN A 89 5.25 5.83 21.97
C GLN A 89 5.06 5.29 20.54
N VAL A 90 4.68 4.02 20.39
CA VAL A 90 4.51 3.41 19.05
C VAL A 90 3.33 4.04 18.30
N VAL A 91 2.17 4.16 18.96
CA VAL A 91 0.95 4.63 18.31
C VAL A 91 1.00 6.13 18.01
N GLU A 92 1.45 6.95 18.96
CA GLU A 92 1.36 8.40 18.82
C GLU A 92 2.57 9.01 18.12
N ASN A 93 3.77 8.47 18.33
CA ASN A 93 4.98 9.06 17.74
C ASN A 93 5.36 8.42 16.39
N ILE A 94 5.15 7.11 16.21
CA ILE A 94 5.57 6.40 15.00
C ILE A 94 4.40 6.29 14.00
N LEU A 95 3.27 5.72 14.43
CA LEU A 95 2.07 5.64 13.58
C LEU A 95 1.41 7.01 13.39
N GLN A 96 1.67 7.96 14.29
CA GLN A 96 1.04 9.29 14.31
C GLN A 96 -0.49 9.21 14.35
N LEU A 97 -0.98 8.27 15.15
CA LEU A 97 -2.40 8.06 15.44
C LEU A 97 -2.67 8.37 16.91
N LYS A 98 -3.93 8.64 17.26
CA LYS A 98 -4.29 8.87 18.66
C LYS A 98 -4.63 7.55 19.33
N LEU A 99 -3.92 7.19 20.40
CA LEU A 99 -4.19 5.95 21.13
C LEU A 99 -5.62 5.91 21.66
N SER A 100 -6.17 7.08 22.04
CA SER A 100 -7.55 7.22 22.50
C SER A 100 -8.63 6.81 21.50
N TYR A 101 -8.30 6.62 20.22
CA TYR A 101 -9.24 6.14 19.20
C TYR A 101 -9.21 4.61 19.03
N PHE A 102 -8.24 3.93 19.63
CA PHE A 102 -8.15 2.48 19.58
C PHE A 102 -9.08 1.86 20.62
N LEU A 103 -9.73 0.77 20.24
CA LEU A 103 -10.40 -0.14 21.17
C LEU A 103 -9.35 -1.01 21.84
N HIS A 104 -9.40 -1.12 23.16
CA HIS A 104 -8.50 -1.94 23.95
C HIS A 104 -9.20 -3.22 24.38
N GLU A 105 -8.48 -4.34 24.29
CA GLU A 105 -8.94 -5.67 24.67
C GLU A 105 -7.87 -6.36 25.51
N ASP A 106 -8.27 -6.91 26.66
CA ASP A 106 -7.41 -7.58 27.65
C ASP A 106 -6.96 -9.00 27.23
N TYR A 107 -6.91 -9.27 25.93
CA TYR A 107 -6.37 -10.50 25.36
C TYR A 107 -5.56 -10.18 24.11
N GLY A 108 -4.60 -11.04 23.76
CA GLY A 108 -3.79 -10.86 22.55
C GLY A 108 -3.61 -12.15 21.75
N PHE A 109 -2.95 -12.01 20.60
CA PHE A 109 -2.51 -13.13 19.77
C PHE A 109 -1.01 -13.36 19.93
N TYR A 110 -0.47 -14.48 19.45
CA TYR A 110 0.97 -14.73 19.44
C TYR A 110 1.67 -14.65 20.81
N SER A 111 0.95 -14.95 21.90
CA SER A 111 1.42 -14.82 23.29
C SER A 111 1.66 -13.37 23.77
N TYR A 112 1.02 -12.39 23.13
CA TYR A 112 0.86 -11.03 23.64
C TYR A 112 -0.32 -11.01 24.63
N SER A 113 -0.23 -10.18 25.67
CA SER A 113 -1.22 -10.15 26.76
C SER A 113 -2.48 -9.38 26.38
N GLU A 114 -2.33 -8.31 25.59
CA GLU A 114 -3.42 -7.41 25.23
C GLU A 114 -3.23 -6.86 23.81
N HIS A 115 -4.26 -6.23 23.26
CA HIS A 115 -4.13 -5.49 22.01
C HIS A 115 -5.02 -4.24 21.94
N TYR A 116 -4.59 -3.33 21.07
CA TYR A 116 -5.31 -2.15 20.66
C TYR A 116 -5.67 -2.30 19.18
N ALA A 117 -6.91 -1.99 18.82
CA ALA A 117 -7.39 -2.06 17.44
C ALA A 117 -8.07 -0.75 16.99
N LEU A 118 -7.71 -0.28 15.80
CA LEU A 118 -8.40 0.81 15.10
C LEU A 118 -8.79 0.31 13.71
N GLY A 119 -9.99 -0.27 13.59
CA GLY A 119 -10.40 -0.96 12.36
C GLY A 119 -9.52 -2.18 12.09
N ASP A 120 -8.85 -2.22 10.94
CA ASP A 120 -7.92 -3.29 10.55
C ASP A 120 -6.45 -2.98 10.94
N ILE A 121 -6.18 -1.95 11.75
CA ILE A 121 -4.85 -1.65 12.34
C ILE A 121 -4.77 -2.26 13.73
N PHE A 122 -3.87 -3.23 13.92
CA PHE A 122 -3.69 -3.92 15.20
C PHE A 122 -2.34 -3.58 15.84
N VAL A 123 -2.35 -3.35 17.15
CA VAL A 123 -1.17 -3.11 17.98
C VAL A 123 -1.21 -4.02 19.20
N LEU A 124 -0.44 -5.09 19.18
CA LEU A 124 -0.39 -6.07 20.26
C LEU A 124 0.70 -5.68 21.25
N CYS A 125 0.43 -5.82 22.55
CA CYS A 125 1.33 -5.39 23.61
C CYS A 125 1.75 -6.57 24.49
N SER A 126 3.03 -6.56 24.86
CA SER A 126 3.61 -7.50 25.81
C SER A 126 4.33 -6.72 26.91
N HIS A 127 4.29 -7.26 28.13
CA HIS A 127 5.09 -6.75 29.24
C HIS A 127 6.56 -7.19 29.16
N GLU A 128 6.88 -8.14 28.27
CA GLU A 128 8.24 -8.64 28.05
C GLU A 128 8.90 -7.83 26.93
N LEU A 129 10.05 -7.20 27.20
CA LEU A 129 10.72 -6.30 26.25
C LEU A 129 11.22 -7.01 24.97
N ASP A 130 11.50 -8.30 25.05
CA ASP A 130 11.91 -9.12 23.91
C ASP A 130 10.77 -9.30 22.88
N LYS A 131 9.51 -9.31 23.33
CA LYS A 131 8.32 -9.22 22.47
C LYS A 131 7.96 -7.76 22.18
N GLY A 132 7.91 -6.92 23.20
CA GLY A 132 7.60 -5.50 23.10
C GLY A 132 6.21 -5.23 22.51
N VAL A 133 6.14 -4.26 21.60
CA VAL A 133 4.91 -3.86 20.91
C VAL A 133 4.97 -4.32 19.45
N LEU A 134 3.91 -4.96 18.97
CA LEU A 134 3.81 -5.50 17.62
C LEU A 134 2.69 -4.80 16.84
N VAL A 135 3.05 -4.08 15.79
CA VAL A 135 2.08 -3.53 14.83
C VAL A 135 1.83 -4.56 13.74
N GLU A 136 0.56 -4.82 13.45
CA GLU A 136 0.11 -5.71 12.38
C GLU A 136 -0.93 -5.02 11.49
N LEU A 137 -0.60 -4.96 10.19
CA LEU A 137 -1.44 -4.48 9.11
C LEU A 137 -1.59 -5.62 8.10
N LYS A 138 -2.78 -6.22 8.02
CA LYS A 138 -3.15 -7.16 6.95
C LYS A 138 -3.54 -6.37 5.69
N GLY A 139 -3.89 -7.01 4.58
CA GLY A 139 -4.19 -6.32 3.30
C GLY A 139 -5.14 -5.12 3.44
N ARG A 140 -6.28 -5.29 4.12
CA ARG A 140 -7.19 -4.17 4.43
C ARG A 140 -6.59 -3.14 5.38
N GLY A 141 -5.85 -3.57 6.40
CA GLY A 141 -5.12 -2.70 7.31
C GLY A 141 -4.08 -1.84 6.60
N CYS A 142 -3.39 -2.37 5.59
CA CYS A 142 -2.49 -1.62 4.73
C CYS A 142 -3.24 -0.52 3.95
N ARG A 143 -4.39 -0.85 3.34
CA ARG A 143 -5.22 0.15 2.61
C ARG A 143 -5.75 1.24 3.55
N GLN A 144 -6.18 0.85 4.75
CA GLN A 144 -6.62 1.80 5.77
C GLN A 144 -5.46 2.70 6.23
N PHE A 145 -4.29 2.11 6.47
CA PHE A 145 -3.12 2.86 6.92
C PHE A 145 -2.59 3.84 5.85
N GLU A 146 -2.64 3.47 4.57
CA GLU A 146 -2.34 4.39 3.46
C GLU A 146 -3.19 5.67 3.51
N SER A 147 -4.46 5.56 3.92
CA SER A 147 -5.33 6.73 4.07
C SER A 147 -4.87 7.65 5.21
N TYR A 148 -4.37 7.08 6.32
CA TYR A 148 -3.78 7.86 7.40
C TYR A 148 -2.46 8.51 6.98
N LEU A 149 -1.58 7.75 6.31
CA LEU A 149 -0.32 8.30 5.77
C LEU A 149 -0.59 9.47 4.83
N LEU A 150 -1.56 9.34 3.92
CA LEU A 150 -1.96 10.42 3.02
C LEU A 150 -2.47 11.66 3.78
N ALA A 151 -3.26 11.47 4.85
CA ALA A 151 -3.73 12.57 5.69
C ALA A 151 -2.58 13.24 6.48
N GLN A 152 -1.56 12.46 6.85
CA GLN A 152 -0.33 12.92 7.51
C GLN A 152 0.70 13.50 6.53
N GLN A 153 0.40 13.53 5.22
CA GLN A 153 1.34 13.92 4.15
C GLN A 153 2.61 13.06 4.11
N ARG A 154 2.48 11.77 4.46
CA ARG A 154 3.53 10.76 4.46
C ARG A 154 3.23 9.69 3.41
N SER A 155 4.25 9.02 2.93
CA SER A 155 4.15 7.77 2.19
C SER A 155 4.66 6.61 3.05
N TRP A 156 4.58 5.40 2.50
CA TRP A 156 5.22 4.22 3.10
C TRP A 156 6.72 4.42 3.32
N TYR A 157 7.38 5.21 2.47
CA TYR A 157 8.81 5.48 2.60
C TYR A 157 9.13 6.23 3.89
N GLU A 158 8.48 7.39 4.14
CA GLU A 158 8.69 8.17 5.37
C GLU A 158 8.31 7.32 6.59
N PHE A 159 7.22 6.57 6.52
CA PHE A 159 6.82 5.66 7.59
C PHE A 159 7.91 4.63 7.90
N PHE A 160 8.45 3.94 6.91
CA PHE A 160 9.49 2.95 7.14
C PHE A 160 10.81 3.55 7.60
N MET A 161 11.13 4.78 7.20
CA MET A 161 12.28 5.51 7.76
C MET A 161 12.09 5.77 9.26
N ASP A 162 10.91 6.22 9.69
CA ASP A 162 10.60 6.43 11.11
C ASP A 162 10.65 5.11 11.89
N VAL A 163 10.16 4.01 11.30
CA VAL A 163 10.25 2.67 11.88
C VAL A 163 11.70 2.27 12.13
N LEU A 164 12.59 2.48 11.16
CA LEU A 164 14.00 2.12 11.27
C LEU A 164 14.69 2.95 12.35
N VAL A 165 14.41 4.27 12.41
CA VAL A 165 14.93 5.17 13.45
C VAL A 165 14.47 4.73 14.85
N ALA A 166 13.23 4.25 14.98
CA ALA A 166 12.69 3.73 16.23
C ALA A 166 13.16 2.30 16.58
N GLY A 167 14.08 1.70 15.82
CA GLY A 167 14.57 0.34 16.06
C GLY A 167 13.54 -0.76 15.77
N GLY A 168 12.53 -0.47 14.95
CA GLY A 168 11.51 -1.42 14.54
C GLY A 168 12.10 -2.59 13.74
N VAL A 169 11.68 -3.81 14.09
CA VAL A 169 12.13 -5.04 13.44
C VAL A 169 11.01 -5.56 12.54
N MET A 170 11.26 -5.56 11.22
CA MET A 170 10.35 -6.15 10.24
C MET A 170 10.24 -7.66 10.48
N LYS A 171 9.03 -8.12 10.83
CA LYS A 171 8.72 -9.54 11.06
C LYS A 171 8.03 -10.18 9.86
N ARG A 172 7.27 -9.40 9.09
CA ARG A 172 6.64 -9.82 7.83
C ARG A 172 6.40 -8.60 6.95
N LEU A 173 6.69 -8.75 5.66
CA LEU A 173 6.44 -7.74 4.66
C LEU A 173 6.05 -8.44 3.36
N ASP A 174 4.80 -8.33 2.96
CA ASP A 174 4.28 -8.97 1.75
C ASP A 174 3.95 -7.89 0.72
N LEU A 175 4.44 -8.09 -0.51
CA LEU A 175 4.09 -7.31 -1.68
C LEU A 175 3.17 -8.13 -2.56
N ALA A 176 2.06 -7.55 -3.00
CA ALA A 176 1.14 -8.14 -3.96
C ALA A 176 1.17 -7.38 -5.28
N ILE A 177 0.88 -8.08 -6.37
CA ILE A 177 0.67 -7.49 -7.69
C ILE A 177 -0.75 -7.84 -8.14
N ASN A 178 -1.56 -6.82 -8.39
CA ASN A 178 -2.85 -6.97 -9.04
C ASN A 178 -2.62 -7.02 -10.55
N ASP A 179 -2.89 -8.17 -11.16
CA ASP A 179 -2.89 -8.34 -12.62
C ASP A 179 -4.29 -8.13 -13.18
N LYS A 180 -4.51 -6.98 -13.84
CA LYS A 180 -5.80 -6.63 -14.46
C LYS A 180 -5.90 -7.10 -15.92
N THR A 181 -4.84 -7.74 -16.43
CA THR A 181 -4.74 -8.21 -17.83
C THR A 181 -4.86 -9.72 -17.97
N GLY A 182 -4.64 -10.48 -16.91
CA GLY A 182 -4.70 -11.94 -16.91
C GLY A 182 -3.45 -12.62 -17.47
N ILE A 183 -2.28 -11.98 -17.33
CA ILE A 183 -0.97 -12.59 -17.61
C ILE A 183 -0.79 -13.85 -16.76
N LEU A 184 -1.19 -13.82 -15.49
CA LEU A 184 -1.05 -14.94 -14.55
C LEU A 184 -2.32 -15.79 -14.51
N ASN A 185 -2.42 -16.74 -15.45
CA ASN A 185 -3.49 -17.73 -15.45
C ASN A 185 -3.17 -18.90 -14.50
N ILE A 186 -3.76 -18.89 -13.30
CA ILE A 186 -3.49 -19.89 -12.25
C ILE A 186 -3.77 -21.35 -12.69
N PRO A 187 -4.87 -21.67 -13.39
CA PRO A 187 -5.07 -23.01 -13.95
C PRO A 187 -3.95 -23.47 -14.88
N VAL A 188 -3.52 -22.62 -15.82
CA VAL A 188 -2.42 -22.95 -16.75
C VAL A 188 -1.10 -23.13 -16.00
N LEU A 189 -0.81 -22.25 -15.03
CA LEU A 189 0.38 -22.39 -14.19
C LEU A 189 0.37 -23.70 -13.38
N THR A 190 -0.80 -24.09 -12.87
CA THR A 190 -0.97 -25.37 -12.16
C THR A 190 -0.69 -26.56 -13.09
N GLU A 191 -1.23 -26.54 -14.31
CA GLU A 191 -0.99 -27.60 -15.31
C GLU A 191 0.49 -27.73 -15.65
N LYS A 192 1.17 -26.59 -15.90
CA LYS A 192 2.62 -26.58 -16.15
C LYS A 192 3.43 -27.15 -14.99
N CYS A 193 3.02 -26.89 -13.75
CA CYS A 193 3.68 -27.49 -12.58
C CYS A 193 3.47 -29.02 -12.52
N GLN A 194 2.28 -29.51 -12.89
CA GLN A 194 1.97 -30.94 -12.93
C GLN A 194 2.69 -31.67 -14.07
N GLN A 195 2.94 -30.99 -15.19
CA GLN A 195 3.68 -31.51 -16.34
C GLN A 195 5.20 -31.41 -16.19
N GLU A 196 5.70 -31.04 -15.00
CA GLU A 196 7.13 -30.84 -14.73
C GLU A 196 7.78 -29.76 -15.62
N GLU A 197 6.98 -28.84 -16.16
CA GLU A 197 7.43 -27.71 -16.99
C GLU A 197 7.79 -26.47 -16.15
N CYS A 198 7.63 -26.55 -14.83
CA CYS A 198 7.99 -25.50 -13.88
C CYS A 198 9.30 -25.84 -13.17
N ILE A 199 10.36 -25.08 -13.46
CA ILE A 199 11.63 -25.16 -12.72
C ILE A 199 11.54 -24.19 -11.53
N SER A 200 11.57 -24.74 -10.32
CA SER A 200 11.39 -23.98 -9.09
C SER A 200 12.42 -24.34 -8.03
N VAL A 201 12.75 -23.38 -7.17
CA VAL A 201 13.56 -23.62 -5.96
C VAL A 201 12.75 -24.28 -4.85
N PHE A 202 11.42 -24.24 -4.94
CA PHE A 202 10.52 -24.82 -3.95
C PHE A 202 10.41 -26.33 -4.14
N ARG A 203 10.39 -27.08 -3.02
CA ARG A 203 10.31 -28.55 -3.03
C ARG A 203 8.91 -29.08 -3.27
N SER A 204 7.88 -28.29 -2.98
CA SER A 204 6.48 -28.71 -3.08
C SER A 204 5.61 -27.52 -3.45
N LEU A 205 4.63 -27.78 -4.31
CA LEU A 205 3.61 -26.82 -4.74
C LEU A 205 2.24 -27.37 -4.34
N LYS A 206 1.32 -26.50 -3.93
CA LYS A 206 -0.06 -26.87 -3.56
C LYS A 206 -1.05 -26.06 -4.37
N SER A 207 -1.89 -26.77 -5.12
CA SER A 207 -3.02 -26.17 -5.84
C SER A 207 -4.31 -26.41 -5.08
N TYR A 208 -5.06 -25.33 -4.85
CA TYR A 208 -6.38 -25.35 -4.24
C TYR A 208 -7.40 -24.82 -5.24
N ARG A 209 -8.55 -25.49 -5.30
CA ARG A 209 -9.71 -25.06 -6.08
C ARG A 209 -10.88 -24.87 -5.13
N SER A 210 -11.55 -23.73 -5.21
CA SER A 210 -12.74 -23.41 -4.42
C SER A 210 -13.92 -23.19 -5.36
N GLY A 211 -15.04 -23.85 -5.12
CA GLY A 211 -16.29 -23.65 -5.87
C GLY A 211 -17.48 -24.13 -5.03
N GLU A 212 -18.66 -23.56 -5.29
CA GLU A 212 -19.91 -24.04 -4.69
C GLU A 212 -20.35 -25.35 -5.37
N LEU A 213 -21.01 -26.24 -4.62
CA LEU A 213 -21.67 -27.43 -5.17
C LEU A 213 -22.95 -27.01 -5.90
N VAL A 214 -22.78 -26.39 -7.06
CA VAL A 214 -23.90 -25.89 -7.88
C VAL A 214 -24.45 -26.98 -8.79
N ARG A 215 -25.76 -26.90 -9.10
CA ARG A 215 -26.44 -27.80 -10.04
C ARG A 215 -25.79 -27.71 -11.42
N LYS A 216 -25.86 -28.81 -12.20
CA LYS A 216 -25.23 -29.03 -13.52
C LYS A 216 -25.32 -27.90 -14.57
N GLU A 217 -26.16 -26.88 -14.38
CA GLU A 217 -26.44 -25.82 -15.35
C GLU A 217 -25.93 -24.42 -14.94
N GLU A 218 -25.40 -24.26 -13.72
CA GLU A 218 -24.81 -23.00 -13.27
C GLU A 218 -23.30 -22.96 -13.54
N LYS A 219 -22.79 -21.80 -13.96
CA LYS A 219 -21.35 -21.61 -14.20
C LYS A 219 -20.60 -21.91 -12.91
N GLU A 220 -19.65 -22.82 -12.98
CA GLU A 220 -18.66 -23.06 -11.93
C GLU A 220 -17.86 -21.75 -11.69
N CYS A 221 -18.28 -20.96 -10.71
CA CYS A 221 -17.46 -19.88 -10.17
C CYS A 221 -16.35 -20.52 -9.33
N MET A 222 -15.28 -20.98 -10.00
CA MET A 222 -14.14 -21.61 -9.35
C MET A 222 -12.98 -20.64 -9.14
N GLY A 223 -12.67 -20.35 -7.88
CA GLY A 223 -11.41 -19.75 -7.48
C GLY A 223 -10.29 -20.79 -7.55
N ASN A 224 -9.11 -20.39 -8.04
CA ASN A 224 -7.93 -21.24 -8.08
C ASN A 224 -6.79 -20.52 -7.35
N THR A 225 -6.05 -21.24 -6.52
CA THR A 225 -4.89 -20.71 -5.80
C THR A 225 -3.75 -21.69 -5.89
N LEU A 226 -2.55 -21.19 -6.20
CA LEU A 226 -1.31 -21.96 -6.22
C LEU A 226 -0.38 -21.38 -5.15
N TYR A 227 0.07 -22.23 -4.23
CA TYR A 227 1.09 -21.93 -3.22
C TYR A 227 2.37 -22.71 -3.51
#